data_AF-A0A967MFU0-F1
#
_entry.id   AF-A0A967MFU0-F1
#
_cell.length_a   1.000
_cell.length_b   1.000
_cell.length_c   1.000
_cell.angle_alpha   90.00
_cell.angle_beta   90.00
_cell.angle_gamma   90.00
#
_symmetry.space_group_name_H-M   'P 1'
#
loop_
_entity.id
_entity.type
_entity.pdbx_description
1 polymer ?
#
loop_
_entity_poly.entity_id
_entity_poly.type
_entity_poly.pdbx_seq_one_letter_code
_entity_poly.pdbx_strand_id
1 'polypeptide(L)'
;GTSYEDIATAHGLIHMGHNCNYLPLDPSIKEAMIRTIEAEEYRNYAPPYGFQELRDAIRADVGVPGVDVLVTHGSTDAIYQA
;
A
#
# COMPACT_ATOMS: atom_id res chain seq x y z
N GLY A 1 6.29 2.05 -32.00
CA GLY A 1 6.89 1.09 -31.07
C GLY A 1 5.83 0.64 -30.08
N THR A 2 6.02 -0.51 -29.45
CA THR A 2 5.17 -0.99 -28.35
C THR A 2 5.28 -0.07 -27.13
N SER A 3 4.18 0.17 -26.42
CA SER A 3 4.20 1.02 -25.21
C SER A 3 4.87 0.30 -24.04
N TYR A 4 5.22 1.04 -22.98
CA TYR A 4 5.74 0.44 -21.76
C TYR A 4 4.69 -0.46 -21.10
N GLU A 5 3.44 -0.03 -21.09
CA GLU A 5 2.29 -0.72 -20.48
C GLU A 5 2.03 -2.08 -21.15
N ASP A 6 2.11 -2.10 -22.48
CA ASP A 6 1.99 -3.31 -23.29
C ASP A 6 3.10 -4.31 -22.96
N ILE A 7 4.33 -3.82 -22.74
CA ILE A 7 5.48 -4.66 -22.35
C ILE A 7 5.29 -5.12 -20.90
N ALA A 8 4.98 -4.20 -19.98
CA ALA A 8 4.95 -4.44 -18.55
C ALA A 8 3.89 -5.46 -18.11
N THR A 9 2.88 -5.69 -18.94
CA THR A 9 1.79 -6.66 -18.71
C THR A 9 1.88 -7.88 -19.61
N ALA A 10 2.92 -7.98 -20.45
CA ALA A 10 3.07 -9.06 -21.42
C ALA A 10 3.25 -10.42 -20.72
N HIS A 11 2.43 -11.39 -21.12
CA HIS A 11 2.51 -12.73 -20.58
C HIS A 11 3.85 -13.39 -20.97
N GLY A 12 4.56 -13.92 -19.98
CA GLY A 12 5.89 -14.53 -20.18
C GLY A 12 7.05 -13.53 -20.21
N LEU A 13 6.82 -12.23 -19.98
CA LEU A 13 7.91 -11.28 -19.74
C LEU A 13 8.63 -11.60 -18.43
N ILE A 14 9.96 -11.65 -18.49
CA ILE A 14 10.81 -11.78 -17.30
C ILE A 14 11.23 -10.37 -16.87
N HIS A 15 10.66 -9.90 -15.75
CA HIS A 15 11.01 -8.61 -15.17
C HIS A 15 12.28 -8.74 -14.31
N MET A 16 13.38 -8.15 -14.78
CA MET A 16 14.65 -8.12 -14.03
C MET A 16 14.95 -6.77 -13.36
N GLY A 17 14.10 -5.76 -13.58
CA GLY A 17 14.29 -4.39 -13.05
C GLY A 17 13.28 -3.94 -12.00
N HIS A 18 12.20 -4.69 -11.78
CA HIS A 18 11.19 -4.34 -10.78
C HIS A 18 11.50 -5.04 -9.46
N ASN A 19 11.63 -4.27 -8.37
CA ASN A 19 11.70 -4.82 -7.01
C ASN A 19 10.28 -5.06 -6.45
N CYS A 20 9.40 -5.66 -7.26
CA CYS A 20 8.09 -6.07 -6.80
C CYS A 20 8.20 -7.50 -6.28
N ASN A 21 7.73 -7.72 -5.06
CA ASN A 21 7.66 -9.04 -4.46
C ASN A 21 6.43 -9.79 -4.98
N TYR A 22 6.63 -10.91 -5.67
CA TYR A 22 5.55 -11.83 -6.07
C TYR A 22 5.12 -12.76 -4.93
N LEU A 23 5.15 -12.25 -3.70
CA LEU A 23 4.73 -13.04 -2.55
C LEU A 23 3.22 -13.25 -2.61
N PRO A 24 2.73 -14.46 -2.32
CA PRO A 24 1.30 -14.69 -2.23
C PRO A 24 0.72 -13.77 -1.16
N LEU A 25 -0.32 -13.01 -1.52
CA LEU A 25 -1.07 -12.25 -0.54
C LEU A 25 -1.80 -13.21 0.40
N ASP A 26 -1.86 -12.83 1.68
CA ASP A 26 -2.74 -13.49 2.62
C ASP A 26 -4.21 -13.37 2.15
N PRO A 27 -4.99 -14.47 2.10
CA PRO A 27 -6.39 -14.44 1.67
C PRO A 27 -7.26 -13.40 2.39
N SER A 28 -6.96 -13.13 3.67
CA SER A 28 -7.71 -12.15 4.48
C SER A 28 -7.59 -10.73 3.94
N ILE A 29 -6.47 -10.38 3.29
CA ILE A 29 -6.28 -9.06 2.66
C ILE A 29 -7.25 -8.91 1.50
N LYS A 30 -7.33 -9.93 0.62
CA LYS A 30 -8.23 -9.92 -0.54
C LYS A 30 -9.69 -9.83 -0.10
N GLU A 31 -10.07 -10.58 0.93
CA GLU A 31 -11.42 -10.52 1.50
C GLU A 31 -11.75 -9.13 2.06
N ALA A 32 -10.84 -8.54 2.83
CA ALA A 32 -11.02 -7.19 3.37
C ALA A 32 -11.19 -6.14 2.26
N MET A 33 -10.39 -6.23 1.18
CA MET A 33 -10.53 -5.34 0.02
C MET A 33 -11.91 -5.45 -0.64
N ILE A 34 -12.39 -6.67 -0.88
CA ILE A 34 -13.71 -6.90 -1.48
C ILE A 34 -14.81 -6.33 -0.58
N ARG A 35 -14.78 -6.64 0.71
CA ARG A 35 -15.78 -6.15 1.68
C ARG A 35 -15.86 -4.62 1.69
N THR A 36 -14.73 -3.92 1.73
CA THR A 36 -14.68 -2.45 1.73
C THR A 36 -15.22 -1.85 0.43
N ILE A 37 -15.01 -2.52 -0.71
CA ILE A 37 -15.58 -2.10 -2.00
C ILE A 37 -17.10 -2.27 -1.99
N GLU A 38 -17.60 -3.44 -1.57
CA GLU A 38 -19.04 -3.75 -1.52
C GLU A 38 -19.80 -2.84 -0.54
N ALA A 39 -19.18 -2.49 0.58
CA ALA A 39 -19.74 -1.60 1.59
C ALA A 39 -19.58 -0.10 1.24
N GLU A 40 -18.86 0.23 0.15
CA GLU A 40 -18.60 1.59 -0.31
C GLU A 40 -17.90 2.51 0.72
N GLU A 41 -17.25 1.91 1.72
CA GLU A 41 -16.60 2.60 2.84
C GLU A 41 -15.45 3.52 2.39
N TYR A 42 -14.87 3.22 1.23
CA TYR A 42 -13.79 3.99 0.61
C TYR A 42 -14.17 5.42 0.21
N ARG A 43 -15.47 5.78 0.23
CA ARG A 43 -15.94 7.13 -0.09
C ARG A 43 -15.73 8.14 1.04
N ASN A 44 -15.51 7.66 2.26
CA ASN A 44 -15.30 8.53 3.39
C ASN A 44 -13.93 9.23 3.28
N TYR A 45 -13.88 10.49 3.70
CA TYR A 45 -12.60 11.18 3.84
C TYR A 45 -11.73 10.46 4.86
N ALA A 46 -10.51 10.12 4.44
CA ALA A 46 -9.52 9.55 5.34
C ALA A 46 -9.09 10.58 6.39
N PRO A 47 -8.81 10.16 7.65
CA PRO A 47 -8.19 11.04 8.63
C PRO A 47 -6.82 11.55 8.13
N PRO A 48 -6.43 12.80 8.46
CA PRO A 48 -5.23 13.43 7.90
C PRO A 48 -3.91 12.71 8.24
N TYR A 49 -3.86 11.97 9.35
CA TYR A 49 -2.68 11.19 9.76
C TYR A 49 -2.77 9.69 9.38
N GLY A 50 -3.87 9.28 8.75
CA GLY A 50 -4.23 7.88 8.51
C GLY A 50 -5.07 7.26 9.63
N PHE A 51 -5.50 6.01 9.42
CA PHE A 51 -6.33 5.27 10.36
C PHE A 51 -5.60 4.98 11.68
N GLN A 52 -6.28 5.21 12.80
CA GLN A 52 -5.68 5.08 14.13
C GLN A 52 -5.14 3.67 14.40
N GLU A 53 -5.91 2.62 14.07
CA GLU A 53 -5.51 1.23 14.27
C GLU A 53 -4.22 0.87 13.51
N LEU A 54 -4.10 1.35 12.26
CA LEU A 54 -2.90 1.15 11.45
C LEU A 54 -1.69 1.87 12.05
N ARG A 55 -1.88 3.11 12.52
CA ARG A 55 -0.81 3.90 13.17
C ARG A 55 -0.30 3.21 14.43
N ASP A 56 -1.20 2.67 15.24
CA ASP A 56 -0.85 1.95 16.46
C ASP A 56 -0.10 0.65 16.16
N ALA A 57 -0.53 -0.10 15.14
CA ALA A 57 0.16 -1.30 14.68
C ALA A 57 1.58 -1.00 14.16
N ILE A 58 1.74 0.03 13.31
CA ILE A 58 3.06 0.47 12.82
C ILE A 58 3.97 0.88 13.97
N ARG A 59 3.47 1.67 14.93
CA ARG A 59 4.27 2.10 16.09
C ARG A 59 4.75 0.90 16.91
N ALA A 60 3.87 -0.09 17.13
CA ALA A 60 4.22 -1.31 17.84
C ALA A 60 5.27 -2.14 17.10
N ASP A 61 5.16 -2.25 15.78
CA ASP A 61 6.09 -2.99 14.92
C ASP A 61 7.48 -2.33 14.85
N VAL A 62 7.53 -1.01 14.64
CA VAL A 62 8.78 -0.24 14.54
C VAL A 62 9.49 -0.11 15.90
N GLY A 63 8.74 -0.09 17.01
CA GLY A 63 9.30 -0.16 18.36
C GLY A 63 10.04 1.08 18.86
N VAL A 64 9.83 2.25 18.22
CA VAL A 64 10.45 3.51 18.63
C VAL A 64 9.53 4.29 19.58
N PRO A 65 9.96 4.59 20.81
CA PRO A 65 9.14 5.33 21.77
C PRO A 65 9.14 6.84 21.48
N GLY A 66 8.04 7.52 21.84
CA GLY A 66 7.96 8.99 21.83
C GLY A 66 7.83 9.62 20.43
N VAL A 67 7.45 8.83 19.43
CA VAL A 67 7.24 9.31 18.05
C VAL A 67 5.78 9.19 17.63
N ASP A 68 5.36 10.12 16.78
CA ASP A 68 4.09 10.05 16.07
C ASP A 68 4.24 9.30 14.74
N VAL A 69 3.17 8.63 14.32
CA VAL A 69 3.09 7.94 13.04
C VAL A 69 2.22 8.75 12.07
N LEU A 70 2.72 8.97 10.87
CA LEU A 70 1.99 9.51 9.72
C LEU A 70 1.95 8.44 8.62
N VAL A 71 0.74 8.09 8.15
CA VAL A 71 0.56 7.17 7.03
C VAL A 71 0.51 7.97 5.73
N THR A 72 1.41 7.68 4.79
CA THR A 72 1.51 8.36 3.49
C THR A 72 1.11 7.44 2.33
N HIS A 73 0.95 8.00 1.13
CA HIS A 73 0.69 7.22 -0.09
C HIS A 73 1.99 6.64 -0.67
N GLY A 74 2.67 5.82 0.14
CA GLY A 74 3.97 5.23 -0.17
C GLY A 74 5.15 6.07 0.35
N SER A 75 6.33 5.46 0.35
CA SER A 75 7.55 6.09 0.87
C SER A 75 8.04 7.26 0.01
N THR A 76 7.80 7.21 -1.31
CA THR A 76 8.13 8.31 -2.21
C THR A 76 7.40 9.60 -1.81
N ASP A 77 6.11 9.51 -1.50
CA ASP A 77 5.32 10.64 -0.98
C ASP A 77 5.91 11.18 0.33
N ALA A 78 6.29 10.30 1.25
CA ALA A 78 6.93 10.70 2.51
C ALA A 78 8.25 11.47 2.30
N ILE A 79 9.05 11.13 1.29
CA ILE A 79 10.29 11.85 0.95
C ILE A 79 9.98 13.27 0.47
N TYR A 80 8.94 13.45 -0.34
CA TYR A 80 8.58 14.77 -0.87
C TYR A 80 7.89 15.67 0.17
N GLN A 81 7.27 15.08 1.20
CA GLN A 81 6.63 15.81 2.29
C GLN A 81 7.57 16.16 3.45
N ALA A 82 8.78 15.60 3.49
CA ALA A 82 9.81 15.87 4.49
C ALA A 82 10.65 17.11 4.15
#